data_AF-A0A3C1G670-F1
#
_entry.id   AF-A0A3C1G670-F1
#
_cell.length_a   1.000
_cell.length_b   1.000
_cell.length_c   1.000
_cell.angle_alpha   90.00
_cell.angle_beta   90.00
_cell.angle_gamma   90.00
#
_symmetry.space_group_name_H-M   'P 1'
#
loop_
_entity.id
_entity.type
_entity.pdbx_description
1 polymer ?
#
loop_
_entity_poly.entity_id
_entity_poly.type
_entity_poly.pdbx_seq_one_letter_code
_entity_poly.pdbx_strand_id
1 'polypeptide(L)' 'SILSGAHLPLCQRVMDLLRAQGMDDVVVVVGGTVPRDDAAQLRQMGVAGVFGPGTPVQEIV' A
#
# COMPACT_ATOMS: atom_id res chain seq x y z
N SER A 1 11.01 9.84 -3.87
CA SER A 1 9.74 10.14 -3.20
C SER A 1 8.70 10.51 -4.23
N ILE A 2 7.60 9.77 -4.29
CA ILE A 2 6.42 10.21 -5.05
C ILE A 2 5.88 11.44 -4.34
N LEU A 3 5.96 12.59 -5.00
CA LEU A 3 5.56 13.89 -4.49
C LEU A 3 4.04 13.85 -4.22
N SER A 4 3.66 13.97 -2.94
CA SER A 4 2.32 14.30 -2.42
C SER A 4 1.11 13.96 -3.31
N GLY A 5 0.48 12.80 -3.09
CA GLY A 5 -0.89 12.54 -3.54
C GLY A 5 -1.10 11.38 -4.53
N ALA A 6 -0.03 10.77 -5.06
CA ALA A 6 -0.16 9.69 -6.04
C ALA A 6 -0.11 8.27 -5.44
N HIS A 7 -0.05 8.11 -4.11
CA HIS A 7 -0.04 6.81 -3.44
C HIS A 7 -1.28 5.98 -3.78
N LEU A 8 -2.49 6.56 -3.77
CA LEU A 8 -3.71 5.85 -4.15
C LEU A 8 -3.73 5.41 -5.62
N PRO A 9 -3.62 6.32 -6.62
CA PRO A 9 -3.71 5.91 -8.02
C PRO A 9 -2.58 4.98 -8.45
N LEU A 10 -1.37 5.13 -7.86
CA LEU A 10 -0.26 4.22 -8.16
C LEU A 10 -0.45 2.86 -7.52
N CYS A 11 -0.85 2.78 -6.24
CA CYS A 11 -1.12 1.50 -5.61
C CYS A 11 -2.29 0.78 -6.28
N GLN A 12 -3.34 1.50 -6.68
CA GLN A 12 -4.45 0.92 -7.44
C GLN A 12 -3.95 0.28 -8.73
N ARG A 13 -3.16 1.01 -9.52
CA ARG A 13 -2.58 0.49 -10.76
C ARG A 13 -1.69 -0.74 -10.52
N VAL A 14 -0.90 -0.75 -9.43
CA VAL A 14 -0.06 -1.90 -9.08
C VAL A 14 -0.92 -3.11 -8.72
N MET A 15 -1.93 -2.94 -7.86
CA MET A 15 -2.84 -4.02 -7.47
C MET A 15 -3.61 -4.60 -8.68
N ASP A 16 -4.07 -3.74 -9.59
CA ASP A 16 -4.77 -4.18 -10.80
C ASP A 16 -3.86 -4.97 -11.74
N LEU A 17 -2.59 -4.55 -11.88
CA LEU A 17 -1.61 -5.28 -12.67
C LEU A 17 -1.26 -6.64 -12.05
N LEU A 18 -1.11 -6.72 -10.73
CA LEU A 18 -0.87 -7.98 -10.03
C LEU A 18 -2.02 -8.97 -10.25
N ARG A 19 -3.27 -8.52 -10.08
CA ARG A 19 -4.46 -9.33 -10.37
C ARG A 19 -4.52 -9.76 -11.83
N ALA A 20 -4.21 -8.87 -12.77
CA ALA A 20 -4.18 -9.19 -14.19
C ALA A 20 -3.11 -10.23 -14.57
N GLN A 21 -2.06 -10.39 -13.76
CA GLN A 21 -1.05 -11.43 -13.91
C GLN A 21 -1.36 -12.72 -13.11
N GLY A 22 -2.52 -12.78 -12.42
CA GLY A 22 -2.90 -13.92 -11.58
C GLY A 22 -2.07 -14.05 -10.30
N MET A 23 -1.48 -12.95 -9.82
CA MET A 23 -0.61 -12.92 -8.63
C MET A 23 -1.41 -12.64 -7.35
N ASP A 24 -2.44 -13.46 -7.10
CA ASP A 24 -3.34 -13.31 -5.95
C ASP A 24 -2.71 -13.77 -4.62
N ASP A 25 -1.55 -14.44 -4.68
CA ASP A 25 -0.80 -14.97 -3.53
C ASP A 25 0.30 -14.01 -3.03
N VAL A 26 0.44 -12.83 -3.65
CA VAL A 26 1.49 -11.86 -3.31
C VAL A 26 1.03 -10.87 -2.26
N VAL A 27 1.79 -10.80 -1.17
CA VAL A 27 1.59 -9.81 -0.10
C VAL A 27 2.17 -8.47 -0.53
N VAL A 28 1.29 -7.45 -0.60
CA VAL A 28 1.69 -6.07 -0.91
C VAL A 28 1.67 -5.23 0.36
N VAL A 29 2.77 -4.54 0.65
CA VAL A 29 2.88 -3.56 1.74
C VAL A 29 3.31 -2.21 1.19
N VAL A 30 2.83 -1.13 1.80
CA VAL A 30 3.10 0.25 1.38
C VAL A 30 3.83 0.99 2.50
N GLY A 31 4.98 1.58 2.20
CA GLY A 31 5.73 2.41 3.12
C GLY A 31 5.66 3.89 2.75
N GLY A 32 5.85 4.76 3.76
CA GLY A 32 5.98 6.21 3.57
C GLY A 32 4.85 7.04 4.19
N THR A 33 4.87 8.35 3.96
CA THR A 33 3.91 9.29 4.56
C THR A 33 2.55 9.22 3.85
N VAL A 34 1.70 8.28 4.28
CA VAL A 34 0.34 8.09 3.75
C VAL A 34 -0.68 8.66 4.74
N PRO A 35 -1.62 9.54 4.30
CA PRO A 35 -2.72 9.99 5.13
C PRO A 35 -3.59 8.83 5.65
N ARG A 36 -4.23 8.99 6.82
CA ARG A 36 -5.02 7.91 7.45
C ARG A 36 -6.17 7.43 6.56
N ASP A 37 -6.85 8.35 5.88
CA ASP A 37 -7.98 8.04 5.00
C ASP A 37 -7.53 7.20 3.81
N ASP A 38 -6.36 7.53 3.26
CA ASP A 38 -5.79 6.82 2.12
C ASP A 38 -5.26 5.45 2.55
N ALA A 39 -4.69 5.34 3.76
CA ALA A 39 -4.30 4.05 4.32
C ALA A 39 -5.49 3.09 4.50
N ALA A 40 -6.66 3.62 4.88
CA ALA A 40 -7.88 2.82 4.97
C ALA A 40 -8.33 2.32 3.58
N GLN A 41 -8.29 3.17 2.56
CA GLN A 41 -8.59 2.78 1.18
C GLN A 41 -7.61 1.72 0.66
N LEU A 42 -6.31 1.90 0.88
CA LEU A 42 -5.28 0.92 0.47
C LEU A 42 -5.53 -0.47 1.08
N ARG A 43 -5.92 -0.53 2.36
CA ARG A 43 -6.29 -1.80 3.01
C ARG A 43 -7.51 -2.45 2.36
N GLN A 44 -8.53 -1.66 2.01
CA GLN A 44 -9.71 -2.16 1.28
C GLN A 44 -9.35 -2.69 -0.11
N MET A 45 -8.32 -2.14 -0.75
CA MET A 45 -7.84 -2.59 -2.05
C MET A 45 -7.04 -3.91 -1.99
N GLY A 46 -6.69 -4.40 -0.79
CA GLY A 46 -5.94 -5.64 -0.59
C GLY A 46 -4.48 -5.44 -0.20
N VAL A 47 -4.05 -4.22 0.12
CA VAL A 47 -2.73 -3.98 0.71
C VAL A 47 -2.72 -4.51 2.15
N ALA A 48 -1.76 -5.38 2.45
CA ALA A 48 -1.65 -6.06 3.75
C ALA A 48 -1.20 -5.13 4.88
N GLY A 49 -0.40 -4.10 4.58
CA GLY A 49 0.12 -3.18 5.57
C GLY A 49 0.48 -1.81 4.99
N VAL A 50 0.25 -0.76 5.77
CA VAL A 50 0.68 0.60 5.46
C VAL A 50 1.53 1.10 6.63
N PHE A 51 2.83 1.29 6.39
CA PHE A 51 3.82 1.59 7.40
C PHE A 51 4.35 3.02 7.21
N GLY A 52 3.84 3.92 8.06
CA GLY A 52 4.20 5.33 8.05
C GLY A 52 5.53 5.64 8.74
N PRO A 53 5.98 6.90 8.68
CA PRO A 53 7.13 7.37 9.45
C PRO A 53 6.94 7.08 10.94
N GLY A 54 7.93 6.45 11.56
CA GLY A 54 7.88 6.10 12.99
C GLY A 54 7.16 4.79 13.33
N THR A 55 6.71 4.01 12.33
CA THR A 55 6.21 2.66 12.56
C THR A 55 7.32 1.80 13.20
N PRO A 56 7.10 1.20 14.39
CA PRO A 56 8.04 0.28 14.99
C PRO A 56 8.32 -0.91 14.07
N VAL A 57 9.59 -1.33 13.98
CA VAL A 57 9.96 -2.48 13.14
C VAL A 57 9.22 -3.75 13.58
N GLN A 58 8.90 -3.86 14.87
CA GLN A 58 8.13 -4.97 15.43
C GLN A 58 6.69 -5.08 14.91
N GLU A 59 6.15 -4.03 14.30
CA GLU A 59 4.84 -4.07 13.63
C GLU A 59 4.94 -4.51 12.16
N ILE A 60 6.17 -4.57 11.61
CA ILE A 60 6.44 -4.92 10.21
C ILE A 60 6.82 -6.40 10.06
N VAL A 61 7.41 -7.02 11.11
CA VAL A 61 7.91 -8.40 11.11
C VAL A 61 7.16 -9.34 12.05
#